data_AF-A0A9X8ZCB9-F1
#
_entry.id   AF-A0A9X8ZCB9-F1
#
_cell.length_a   1.000
_cell.length_b   1.000
_cell.length_c   1.000
_cell.angle_alpha   90.00
_cell.angle_beta   90.00
_cell.angle_gamma   90.00
#
_symmetry.space_group_name_H-M   'P 1'
#
loop_
_entity.id
_entity.type
_entity.pdbx_description
1 polymer ?
#
loop_
_entity_poly.entity_id
_entity_poly.type
_entity_poly.pdbx_seq_one_letter_code
_entity_poly.pdbx_strand_id
1 'polypeptide(L)'
;GKYILMISPQGIKSNGDLYNNLFQTGYLVGDYNYETNEFVHGSFTELDNGHDFYAVQTLLDDKGRRIAIGWMDMWESNMPTKADGWCGALTLPREITLGDHNKILMNPVEELILLRDSEHIECTNQSISESYLIETKE
;
A
#
# COMPACT_ATOMS: atom_id res chain seq x y z
N GLY A 1 7.77 2.28 22.31
CA GLY A 1 7.33 1.74 21.01
C GLY A 1 8.51 1.66 20.06
N LYS A 2 8.34 1.10 18.87
CA LYS A 2 9.36 1.11 17.81
C LYS A 2 9.22 2.35 16.93
N TYR A 3 10.33 2.78 16.34
CA TYR A 3 10.35 3.79 15.27
C TYR A 3 10.30 3.09 13.92
N ILE A 4 9.59 3.71 12.99
CA ILE A 4 9.44 3.25 11.61
C ILE A 4 9.90 4.37 10.70
N LEU A 5 10.90 4.09 9.88
CA LEU A 5 11.35 4.98 8.82
C LEU A 5 10.81 4.45 7.49
N MET A 6 9.84 5.16 6.90
CA MET A 6 9.36 4.91 5.53
C MET A 6 10.18 5.75 4.56
N ILE A 7 10.70 5.09 3.53
CA ILE A 7 11.61 5.70 2.55
C ILE A 7 11.39 5.11 1.17
N SER A 8 11.75 5.89 0.17
CA SER A 8 11.72 5.49 -1.23
C SER A 8 13.14 5.45 -1.84
N PRO A 9 13.97 4.45 -1.48
CA PRO A 9 15.35 4.37 -1.95
C PRO A 9 15.41 4.06 -3.46
N GLN A 10 16.39 4.67 -4.13
CA GLN A 10 16.71 4.39 -5.52
C GLN A 10 17.95 3.47 -5.62
N GLY A 11 17.98 2.61 -6.64
CA GLY A 11 19.14 1.76 -6.95
C GLY A 11 19.17 0.39 -6.27
N ILE A 12 18.07 -0.05 -5.65
CA ILE A 12 17.94 -1.44 -5.16
C ILE A 12 17.81 -2.37 -6.38
N LYS A 13 18.61 -3.44 -6.41
CA LYS A 13 18.51 -4.48 -7.45
C LYS A 13 17.38 -5.45 -7.08
N SER A 14 16.64 -5.89 -8.11
CA SER A 14 15.65 -6.96 -7.95
C SER A 14 16.29 -8.25 -7.42
N ASN A 15 15.51 -9.00 -6.66
CA ASN A 15 15.94 -10.28 -6.09
C ASN A 15 14.75 -11.25 -6.01
N GLY A 16 14.64 -12.13 -7.02
CA GLY A 16 13.48 -13.02 -7.15
C GLY A 16 12.19 -12.22 -7.27
N ASP A 17 11.23 -12.47 -6.39
CA ASP A 17 9.95 -11.78 -6.37
C ASP A 17 10.00 -10.40 -5.68
N LEU A 18 11.16 -9.99 -5.16
CA LEU A 18 11.32 -8.73 -4.43
C LEU A 18 11.92 -7.63 -5.30
N TYR A 19 11.50 -6.38 -5.03
CA TYR A 19 12.06 -5.14 -5.56
C TYR A 19 12.05 -5.08 -7.09
N ASN A 20 10.93 -5.49 -7.69
CA ASN A 20 10.80 -5.59 -9.15
C ASN A 20 10.41 -4.26 -9.82
N ASN A 21 9.94 -3.28 -9.05
CA ASN A 21 9.72 -1.92 -9.55
C ASN A 21 11.05 -1.20 -9.87
N LEU A 22 10.99 -0.14 -10.69
CA LEU A 22 12.19 0.64 -11.03
C LEU A 22 12.81 1.33 -9.79
N PHE A 23 11.95 1.89 -8.94
CA PHE A 23 12.32 2.44 -7.64
C PHE A 23 11.41 1.87 -6.55
N GLN A 24 11.95 1.72 -5.35
CA GLN A 24 11.28 1.01 -4.26
C GLN A 24 10.70 1.97 -3.25
N THR A 25 9.59 1.58 -2.62
CA THR A 25 9.09 2.20 -1.39
C THR A 25 8.95 1.13 -0.33
N GLY A 26 9.51 1.39 0.83
CA GLY A 26 9.59 0.41 1.90
C GLY A 26 9.82 1.05 3.25
N TYR A 27 10.12 0.22 4.23
CA TYR A 27 10.30 0.66 5.59
C TYR A 27 11.41 -0.08 6.34
N LEU A 28 11.92 0.59 7.36
CA LEU A 28 12.85 0.06 8.36
C LEU A 28 12.19 0.19 9.73
N VAL A 29 12.31 -0.84 10.57
CA VAL A 29 11.81 -0.81 11.96
C VAL A 29 13.00 -0.89 12.91
N GLY A 30 13.01 -0.03 13.93
CA GLY A 30 14.13 0.07 14.84
C GLY A 30 13.89 0.93 16.07
N ASP A 31 14.97 1.21 16.77
CA ASP A 31 15.02 2.12 17.91
C ASP A 31 15.81 3.38 17.51
N TYR A 32 15.24 4.55 17.80
CA TYR A 32 15.84 5.83 17.47
C TYR A 32 16.21 6.59 18.74
N ASN A 33 17.45 7.07 18.81
CA ASN A 33 17.93 7.93 19.88
C ASN A 33 18.00 9.38 19.39
N TYR A 34 17.15 10.24 19.94
CA TYR A 34 17.08 11.67 19.59
C TYR A 34 18.29 12.49 20.06
N GLU A 35 19.04 12.03 21.06
CA GLU A 35 20.23 12.74 21.55
C GLU A 35 21.43 12.50 20.64
N THR A 36 21.59 11.26 20.15
CA THR A 36 22.72 10.86 19.28
C THR A 36 22.38 10.88 17.79
N ASN A 37 21.10 10.99 17.44
CA ASN A 37 20.55 10.79 16.09
C ASN A 37 20.84 9.40 15.51
N GLU A 38 21.07 8.40 16.37
CA GLU A 38 21.34 7.03 15.95
C GLU A 38 20.03 6.27 15.73
N PHE A 39 19.92 5.61 14.57
CA PHE A 39 18.82 4.71 14.26
C PHE A 39 19.33 3.27 14.13
N VAL A 40 19.10 2.44 15.16
CA VAL A 40 19.44 1.02 15.13
C VAL A 40 18.24 0.25 14.62
N HIS A 41 18.34 -0.29 13.41
CA HIS A 41 17.20 -0.84 12.68
C HIS A 41 17.47 -2.21 12.04
N GLY A 42 16.39 -2.93 11.73
CA GLY A 42 16.41 -4.18 10.98
C GLY A 42 16.61 -3.99 9.47
N SER A 43 16.37 -5.04 8.69
CA SER A 43 16.45 -5.00 7.23
C SER A 43 15.34 -4.15 6.60
N PHE A 44 15.60 -3.64 5.40
CA PHE A 44 14.58 -3.03 4.55
C PHE A 44 13.51 -4.04 4.17
N THR A 45 12.25 -3.60 4.20
CA THR A 45 11.10 -4.38 3.75
C THR A 45 10.31 -3.57 2.74
N GLU A 46 10.02 -4.15 1.57
CA GLU A 46 9.15 -3.56 0.55
C GLU A 46 7.74 -3.36 1.11
N LEU A 47 7.16 -2.18 0.89
CA LEU A 47 5.87 -1.81 1.51
C LEU A 47 4.68 -2.36 0.72
N ASP A 48 4.77 -2.37 -0.61
CA ASP A 48 3.73 -2.84 -1.52
C ASP A 48 4.38 -3.63 -2.66
N ASN A 49 3.86 -4.83 -2.96
CA ASN A 49 4.40 -5.72 -3.99
C ASN A 49 3.68 -5.56 -5.35
N GLY A 50 2.89 -4.50 -5.52
CA GLY A 50 2.26 -4.15 -6.78
C GLY A 50 3.23 -3.50 -7.78
N HIS A 51 2.78 -3.38 -9.04
CA HIS A 51 3.61 -2.90 -10.15
C HIS A 51 3.85 -1.38 -10.14
N ASP A 52 2.95 -0.61 -9.55
CA ASP A 52 2.98 0.85 -9.53
C ASP A 52 2.65 1.37 -8.13
N PHE A 53 3.70 1.57 -7.32
CA PHE A 53 3.58 2.12 -5.97
C PHE A 53 4.87 2.81 -5.54
N TYR A 54 4.80 4.11 -5.28
CA TYR A 54 5.95 4.91 -4.91
C TYR A 54 5.59 6.10 -3.98
N ALA A 55 6.61 6.72 -3.38
CA ALA A 55 6.52 7.99 -2.64
C ALA A 55 5.38 8.05 -1.60
N VAL A 56 5.25 7.00 -0.78
CA VAL A 56 4.27 6.98 0.31
C VAL A 56 4.54 8.10 1.30
N GLN A 57 3.47 8.82 1.62
CA GLN A 57 3.43 9.74 2.74
C GLN A 57 2.42 9.27 3.77
N THR A 58 2.68 9.61 5.04
CA THR A 58 1.76 9.32 6.13
C THR A 58 1.38 10.57 6.91
N LEU A 59 0.20 10.52 7.52
CA LEU A 59 -0.32 11.54 8.43
C LEU A 59 -0.90 10.89 9.69
N LEU A 60 -0.91 11.65 10.78
CA LEU A 60 -1.62 11.28 12.00
C LEU A 60 -2.97 11.99 11.94
N ASP A 61 -4.07 11.23 11.98
CA ASP A 61 -5.40 11.83 12.01
C ASP A 61 -5.84 12.19 13.44
N ASP A 62 -7.04 12.77 13.56
CA ASP A 62 -7.65 13.17 14.83
C ASP A 62 -8.13 11.98 15.70
N LYS A 63 -8.21 10.78 15.11
CA LYS A 63 -8.50 9.52 15.80
C LYS A 63 -7.23 8.82 16.30
N GLY A 64 -6.05 9.40 16.06
CA GLY A 64 -4.75 8.82 16.45
C GLY A 64 -4.26 7.69 15.54
N ARG A 65 -4.86 7.52 14.36
CA ARG A 65 -4.46 6.53 13.36
C ARG A 65 -3.34 7.08 12.49
N ARG A 66 -2.43 6.21 12.07
CA ARG A 66 -1.41 6.51 11.06
C ARG A 66 -1.97 6.14 9.69
N ILE A 67 -2.31 7.12 8.87
CA ILE A 67 -2.87 6.89 7.54
C ILE A 67 -1.78 7.07 6.49
N ALA A 68 -1.69 6.12 5.55
CA ALA A 68 -0.76 6.13 4.43
C ALA A 68 -1.49 6.26 3.09
N ILE A 69 -0.89 7.05 2.20
CA ILE A 69 -1.31 7.21 0.82
C ILE A 69 -0.05 7.15 -0.04
N GLY A 70 -0.05 6.25 -1.03
CA GLY A 70 1.03 6.09 -2.00
C GLY A 70 0.64 6.65 -3.37
N TRP A 71 1.64 6.97 -4.17
CA TRP A 71 1.47 7.33 -5.57
C TRP A 71 1.52 6.07 -6.43
N MET A 72 0.47 5.81 -7.20
CA MET A 72 0.36 4.72 -8.16
C MET A 72 0.90 5.16 -9.52
N ASP A 73 2.22 5.30 -9.60
CA ASP A 73 2.93 5.66 -10.80
C ASP A 73 4.44 5.46 -10.56
N MET A 74 5.21 5.58 -11.62
CA MET A 74 6.66 5.54 -11.64
C MET A 74 7.12 6.48 -12.75
N TRP A 75 7.81 7.58 -12.44
CA TRP A 75 7.99 8.69 -13.39
C TRP A 75 8.74 8.33 -14.69
N GLU A 76 9.47 7.21 -14.74
CA GLU A 76 10.14 6.71 -15.96
C GLU A 76 9.37 5.57 -16.66
N SER A 77 8.26 5.12 -16.09
CA SER A 77 7.41 4.10 -16.70
C SER A 77 6.55 4.66 -17.83
N ASN A 78 6.25 3.80 -18.80
CA ASN A 78 5.29 4.12 -19.84
C ASN A 78 3.86 4.03 -19.26
N MET A 79 3.14 5.14 -19.29
CA MET A 79 1.78 5.27 -18.73
C MET A 79 0.80 5.63 -19.85
N PRO A 80 -0.01 4.67 -20.35
CA PRO A 80 -0.90 4.89 -21.50
C PRO A 80 -1.89 6.05 -21.32
N THR A 81 -2.34 6.29 -20.08
CA THR A 81 -3.30 7.37 -19.76
C THR A 81 -2.76 8.76 -20.08
N LYS A 82 -1.43 8.93 -20.24
CA LYS A 82 -0.82 10.20 -20.70
C LYS A 82 -1.45 10.68 -22.02
N ALA A 83 -1.85 9.75 -22.91
CA ALA A 83 -2.53 10.08 -24.15
C ALA A 83 -3.93 10.69 -23.93
N ASP A 84 -4.56 10.38 -22.80
CA ASP A 84 -5.87 10.88 -22.39
C ASP A 84 -5.78 12.18 -21.56
N GLY A 85 -4.57 12.73 -21.38
CA GLY A 85 -4.33 14.00 -20.69
C GLY A 85 -4.15 13.91 -19.17
N TRP A 86 -3.99 12.71 -18.61
CA TRP A 86 -3.76 12.50 -17.18
C TRP A 86 -2.78 11.33 -16.90
N CYS A 87 -2.11 11.31 -15.76
CA CYS A 87 -1.14 10.26 -15.44
C CYS A 87 -1.05 10.02 -13.94
N GLY A 88 -1.11 8.74 -13.57
CA GLY A 88 -1.03 8.30 -12.19
C GLY A 88 -2.30 8.53 -11.39
N ALA A 89 -2.34 7.91 -10.22
CA ALA A 89 -3.37 8.11 -9.21
C ALA A 89 -2.74 8.01 -7.82
N LEU A 90 -3.50 8.34 -6.77
CA LEU A 90 -3.13 7.97 -5.42
C LEU A 90 -3.82 6.65 -5.05
N THR A 91 -3.18 5.86 -4.20
CA THR A 91 -3.84 4.69 -3.62
C THR A 91 -5.01 5.11 -2.74
N LEU A 92 -5.91 4.16 -2.47
CA LEU A 92 -6.82 4.30 -1.34
C LEU A 92 -6.03 4.56 -0.04
N PRO A 93 -6.57 5.37 0.88
CA PRO A 93 -5.96 5.55 2.19
C PRO A 93 -5.96 4.24 2.97
N ARG A 94 -4.82 3.92 3.57
CA ARG A 94 -4.61 2.70 4.36
C ARG A 94 -4.20 3.07 5.77
N GLU A 95 -4.88 2.50 6.76
CA GLU A 95 -4.44 2.56 8.15
C GLU A 95 -3.25 1.61 8.35
N ILE A 96 -2.18 2.15 8.94
CA ILE A 96 -0.95 1.44 9.25
C ILE A 96 -0.95 1.00 10.71
N THR A 97 -0.71 -0.29 10.92
CA THR A 97 -0.41 -0.86 12.23
C THR A 97 0.87 -1.70 12.17
N LEU A 98 1.49 -1.92 13.33
CA LEU A 98 2.66 -2.79 13.46
C LEU A 98 2.19 -4.14 14.01
N GLY A 99 2.24 -5.17 13.18
CA GLY A 99 1.93 -6.55 13.56
C GLY A 99 3.14 -7.31 14.11
N ASP A 100 2.98 -8.62 14.20
CA ASP A 100 4.04 -9.53 14.66
C ASP A 100 5.30 -9.42 13.80
N HIS A 101 6.45 -9.75 14.41
CA HIS A 101 7.75 -9.73 13.76
C HIS A 101 8.10 -8.40 13.09
N ASN A 102 7.58 -7.28 13.62
CA ASN A 102 7.76 -5.93 13.08
C ASN A 102 7.25 -5.75 11.63
N LYS A 103 6.25 -6.53 11.21
CA LYS A 103 5.64 -6.36 9.89
C LYS A 103 4.59 -5.27 9.90
N ILE A 104 4.68 -4.33 8.97
CA ILE A 104 3.61 -3.34 8.75
C ILE A 104 2.41 -4.06 8.16
N LEU A 105 1.24 -3.78 8.74
CA LEU A 105 -0.05 -4.15 8.19
C LEU A 105 -0.71 -2.88 7.64
N MET A 106 -1.30 -3.00 6.46
CA MET A 106 -2.02 -1.91 5.80
C MET A 106 -3.44 -2.38 5.51
N ASN A 107 -4.41 -1.82 6.23
CA ASN A 107 -5.83 -2.08 5.97
C ASN A 107 -6.45 -0.84 5.32
N PRO A 108 -7.37 -0.99 4.34
CA PRO A 108 -8.19 0.14 3.89
C PRO A 108 -8.88 0.79 5.09
N VAL A 109 -8.92 2.12 5.13
CA VAL A 109 -9.61 2.82 6.22
C VAL A 109 -11.11 2.50 6.22
N GLU A 110 -11.71 2.48 7.40
CA GLU A 110 -13.13 2.15 7.59
C GLU A 110 -14.07 3.04 6.78
N GLU A 111 -13.69 4.31 6.58
CA GLU A 111 -14.46 5.29 5.80
C GLU A 111 -14.74 4.84 4.36
N LEU A 112 -13.93 3.93 3.81
CA LEU A 112 -14.14 3.38 2.46
C LEU A 112 -15.36 2.44 2.36
N ILE A 113 -15.94 2.00 3.48
CA ILE A 113 -17.19 1.24 3.50
C ILE A 113 -18.32 2.06 2.85
N LEU A 114 -18.29 3.39 2.97
CA LEU A 114 -19.28 4.28 2.39
C LEU A 114 -19.31 4.29 0.85
N LEU A 115 -18.26 3.76 0.19
CA LEU A 115 -18.20 3.64 -1.27
C LEU A 115 -18.91 2.38 -1.80
N ARG A 116 -19.44 1.53 -0.93
CA ARG A 116 -20.14 0.31 -1.33
C ARG A 116 -21.60 0.64 -1.65
N ASP A 117 -21.96 0.61 -2.94
CA ASP A 117 -23.32 0.88 -3.41
C ASP A 117 -24.23 -0.36 -3.50
N SER A 118 -23.65 -1.57 -3.53
CA SER A 118 -24.40 -2.82 -3.74
C SER A 118 -24.31 -3.79 -2.55
N GLU A 119 -25.41 -4.48 -2.28
CA GLU A 119 -25.47 -5.58 -1.32
C GLU A 119 -24.59 -6.74 -1.82
N HIS A 120 -23.64 -7.17 -0.99
CA HIS A 120 -22.93 -8.42 -1.23
C HIS A 120 -23.93 -9.59 -1.19
N ILE A 121 -24.05 -10.34 -2.29
CA ILE A 121 -24.77 -11.61 -2.28
C ILE A 121 -23.86 -12.65 -1.61
N GLU A 122 -24.10 -12.92 -0.33
CA GLU A 122 -23.40 -13.96 0.40
C GLU A 122 -24.04 -15.33 0.13
N CYS A 123 -23.35 -16.16 -0.65
CA CYS A 123 -23.75 -17.54 -0.90
C CYS A 123 -22.92 -18.50 -0.02
N THR A 124 -23.55 -19.14 0.96
CA THR A 124 -22.91 -20.21 1.76
C THR A 124 -23.42 -21.59 1.34
N ASN A 125 -22.51 -22.55 1.19
CA ASN A 125 -22.79 -23.95 0.84
C ASN A 125 -23.57 -24.16 -0.48
N GLN A 126 -23.45 -23.25 -1.44
CA GLN A 126 -24.05 -23.40 -2.76
C GLN A 126 -23.08 -24.13 -3.70
N SER A 127 -23.55 -25.20 -4.34
CA SER A 127 -22.83 -25.83 -5.44
C SER A 127 -23.09 -25.02 -6.70
N ILE A 128 -22.07 -24.31 -7.20
CA ILE A 128 -22.15 -23.63 -8.49
C ILE A 128 -21.93 -24.69 -9.58
N SER A 129 -23.01 -25.37 -9.93
CA SER A 129 -23.09 -26.15 -11.15
C SER A 129 -23.82 -25.31 -12.18
N GLU A 130 -23.19 -25.04 -13.33
CA GLU A 130 -23.64 -24.26 -14.49
C GLU A 130 -23.05 -22.84 -14.60
N SER A 131 -23.04 -22.32 -15.84
CA SER A 131 -22.61 -20.97 -16.17
C SER A 131 -23.79 -20.01 -16.05
N TYR A 132 -23.68 -19.02 -15.18
CA TYR A 132 -24.71 -18.01 -14.98
C TYR A 132 -24.25 -16.68 -15.57
N LEU A 133 -25.11 -16.05 -16.37
CA LEU A 133 -24.96 -14.65 -16.76
C LEU A 133 -25.51 -13.80 -15.61
N ILE A 134 -24.64 -13.01 -14.97
CA ILE A 134 -25.05 -12.01 -14.00
C ILE A 134 -25.28 -10.72 -14.79
N GLU A 135 -26.54 -10.33 -14.94
CA GLU A 135 -26.89 -8.98 -15.39
C GLU A 135 -26.62 -8.00 -14.25
N THR A 136 -25.54 -7.24 -14.35
CA THR A 136 -25.32 -6.08 -13.49
C THR A 136 -26.22 -4.96 -13.96
N LYS A 137 -27.07 -4.41 -13.08
CA LYS A 137 -27.79 -3.16 -13.37
C LYS A 137 -26.74 -2.05 -13.55
N GLU A 138 -26.73 -1.44 -14.73
CA GLU A 138 -26.04 -0.17 -14.99
C GLU A 138 -26.63 0.96 -14.15
#